data_AF-A4FDU0-F1
#
_entry.id   AF-A4FDU0-F1
#
_cell.length_a   1.000
_cell.length_b   1.000
_cell.length_c   1.000
_cell.angle_alpha   90.00
_cell.angle_beta   90.00
_cell.angle_gamma   90.00
#
_symmetry.space_group_name_H-M   'P 1'
#
loop_
_entity.id
_entity.type
_entity.pdbx_description
1 polymer ?
#
loop_
_entity_poly.entity_id
_entity_poly.type
_entity_poly.pdbx_seq_one_letter_code
_entity_poly.pdbx_strand_id
1 'polypeptide(L)'
;MVEQYRTFVDGVRRRAGLAESEEAGRAAVAVIEAVAGHLDGVDRAQLATALPAAVRESVHWDVPEQRTGQQADLVAETARTADVAPENARYLVQAVLSEISAEDRAVADTLRHRLPDEFAEMFTAPGGGPPPDRSSAATHPRPFDDDELRRALAELDGWSGTRERISREVFLPRDRWRPLLNQVERAQAELSHHASVEERPESLVFSLRTRSVDSVTELDLALARQVDDAVGSVGSGG
;
A
#
# COMPACT_ATOMS: atom_id res chain seq x y z
N MET A 1 -14.32 7.76 -26.20
CA MET A 1 -14.66 7.30 -24.82
C MET A 1 -13.53 6.46 -24.23
N VAL A 2 -13.10 5.34 -24.85
CA VAL A 2 -12.03 4.47 -24.30
C VAL A 2 -10.63 5.13 -24.30
N GLU A 3 -10.35 6.02 -25.25
CA GLU A 3 -9.03 6.66 -25.41
C GLU A 3 -8.71 7.71 -24.33
N GLN A 4 -9.73 8.47 -23.89
CA GLN A 4 -9.60 9.44 -22.80
C GLN A 4 -9.33 8.74 -21.46
N TYR A 5 -10.04 7.64 -21.19
CA TYR A 5 -9.80 6.81 -20.02
C TYR A 5 -8.37 6.27 -19.97
N ARG A 6 -7.87 5.72 -21.09
CA ARG A 6 -6.50 5.19 -21.17
C ARG A 6 -5.46 6.29 -20.98
N THR A 7 -5.67 7.46 -21.59
CA THR A 7 -4.76 8.61 -21.46
C THR A 7 -4.66 9.08 -20.01
N PHE A 8 -5.81 9.23 -19.34
CA PHE A 8 -5.90 9.61 -17.94
C PHE A 8 -5.20 8.58 -17.03
N VAL A 9 -5.55 7.30 -17.18
CA VAL A 9 -4.97 6.20 -16.38
C VAL A 9 -3.46 6.08 -16.61
N ASP A 10 -2.99 6.21 -17.86
CA ASP A 10 -1.56 6.16 -18.16
C ASP A 10 -0.80 7.37 -17.60
N GLY A 11 -1.43 8.53 -17.54
CA GLY A 11 -0.85 9.72 -16.93
C GLY A 11 -0.76 9.61 -15.40
N VAL A 12 -1.82 9.10 -14.75
CA VAL A 12 -1.79 8.71 -13.33
C VAL A 12 -0.71 7.67 -13.09
N ARG A 13 -0.65 6.60 -13.89
CA ARG A 13 0.38 5.53 -13.79
C ARG A 13 1.80 6.09 -13.85
N ARG A 14 2.08 6.99 -14.80
CA ARG A 14 3.40 7.62 -14.93
C ARG A 14 3.76 8.48 -13.72
N ARG A 15 2.85 9.32 -13.24
CA ARG A 15 3.12 10.22 -12.08
C ARG A 15 3.16 9.44 -10.76
N ALA A 16 2.32 8.41 -10.64
CA ALA A 16 2.27 7.50 -9.51
C ALA A 16 3.23 6.31 -9.63
N GLY A 17 4.10 6.26 -10.65
CA GLY A 17 5.13 5.23 -10.80
C GLY A 17 4.61 3.80 -10.67
N LEU A 18 3.37 3.56 -11.10
CA LEU A 18 2.73 2.25 -11.02
C LEU A 18 3.13 1.41 -12.23
N ALA A 19 3.31 0.11 -12.02
CA ALA A 19 3.66 -0.81 -13.10
C ALA A 19 2.47 -1.00 -14.05
N GLU A 20 1.29 -1.27 -13.47
CA GLU A 20 0.10 -1.70 -14.20
C GLU A 20 -0.95 -0.57 -14.35
N SER A 21 -1.60 -0.52 -15.52
CA SER A 21 -2.66 0.46 -15.78
C SER A 21 -3.95 0.13 -15.02
N GLU A 22 -4.25 -1.14 -14.74
CA GLU A 22 -5.42 -1.50 -13.94
C GLU A 22 -5.31 -1.03 -12.48
N GLU A 23 -4.10 -1.13 -11.92
CA GLU A 23 -3.78 -0.63 -10.58
C GLU A 23 -3.93 0.89 -10.52
N ALA A 24 -3.44 1.60 -11.54
CA ALA A 24 -3.63 3.04 -11.67
C ALA A 24 -5.10 3.45 -11.80
N GLY A 25 -5.91 2.66 -12.50
CA GLY A 25 -7.36 2.87 -12.61
C GLY A 25 -8.07 2.72 -11.27
N ARG A 26 -7.79 1.65 -10.52
CA ARG A 26 -8.38 1.43 -9.17
C ARG A 26 -7.95 2.51 -8.18
N ALA A 27 -6.67 2.86 -8.17
CA ALA A 27 -6.16 3.91 -7.29
C ALA A 27 -6.76 5.28 -7.61
N ALA A 28 -6.96 5.59 -8.90
CA ALA A 28 -7.61 6.84 -9.29
C ALA A 28 -9.05 6.92 -8.78
N VAL A 29 -9.83 5.84 -8.91
CA VAL A 29 -11.21 5.78 -8.37
C VAL A 29 -11.21 5.99 -6.86
N ALA A 30 -10.35 5.28 -6.12
CA ALA A 30 -10.26 5.40 -4.66
C ALA A 30 -9.93 6.84 -4.20
N VAL A 31 -9.00 7.51 -4.89
CA VAL A 31 -8.66 8.91 -4.60
C VAL A 31 -9.84 9.83 -4.89
N ILE A 32 -10.50 9.66 -6.04
CA ILE A 32 -11.63 10.51 -6.44
C ILE A 32 -12.80 10.36 -5.46
N GLU A 33 -13.09 9.15 -4.99
CA GLU A 33 -14.10 8.89 -3.96
C GLU A 33 -13.76 9.56 -2.63
N ALA A 34 -12.50 9.45 -2.19
CA ALA A 34 -12.03 10.12 -0.98
C ALA A 34 -12.16 11.65 -1.10
N VAL A 35 -11.74 12.23 -2.23
CA VAL A 35 -11.89 13.66 -2.52
C VAL A 35 -13.37 14.06 -2.55
N ALA A 36 -14.24 13.29 -3.19
CA ALA A 36 -15.67 13.55 -3.25
C ALA A 36 -16.31 13.58 -1.84
N GLY A 37 -15.81 12.78 -0.90
CA GLY A 37 -16.23 12.81 0.50
C GLY A 37 -16.03 14.17 1.19
N HIS A 38 -15.08 14.98 0.73
CA HIS A 38 -14.80 16.32 1.27
C HIS A 38 -15.48 17.47 0.51
N LEU A 39 -16.17 17.18 -0.58
CA LEU A 39 -16.85 18.17 -1.41
C LEU A 39 -18.36 18.17 -1.17
N ASP A 40 -18.98 19.34 -1.33
CA ASP A 40 -20.45 19.49 -1.34
C ASP A 40 -21.06 18.97 -2.65
N GLY A 41 -22.39 18.84 -2.71
CA GLY A 41 -23.07 18.29 -3.88
C GLY A 41 -22.87 19.07 -5.20
N VAL A 42 -22.56 20.37 -5.13
CA VAL A 42 -22.31 21.20 -6.32
C VAL A 42 -20.89 20.96 -6.82
N ASP A 43 -19.92 20.96 -5.91
CA ASP A 43 -18.51 20.73 -6.22
C ASP A 43 -18.27 19.28 -6.69
N ARG A 44 -18.99 18.29 -6.15
CA ARG A 44 -18.98 16.89 -6.64
C ARG A 44 -19.42 16.80 -8.09
N ALA A 45 -20.47 17.52 -8.49
CA ALA A 45 -20.97 17.52 -9.86
C ALA A 45 -19.97 18.18 -10.83
N GLN A 46 -19.26 19.21 -10.38
CA GLN A 46 -18.18 19.82 -11.16
C GLN A 46 -17.00 18.86 -11.33
N LEU A 47 -16.57 18.19 -10.26
CA LEU A 47 -15.54 17.15 -10.34
C LEU A 47 -15.95 16.01 -11.28
N ALA A 48 -17.18 15.53 -11.19
CA ALA A 48 -17.70 14.49 -12.07
C ALA A 48 -17.70 14.90 -13.55
N THR A 49 -17.90 16.19 -13.85
CA THR A 49 -17.89 16.70 -15.23
C THR A 49 -16.47 16.78 -15.81
N ALA A 50 -15.47 16.98 -14.95
CA ALA A 50 -14.06 17.03 -15.32
C ALA A 50 -13.50 15.65 -15.70
N LEU A 51 -14.08 14.58 -15.16
CA LEU A 51 -13.55 13.23 -15.29
C LEU A 51 -13.98 12.57 -16.60
N PRO A 52 -13.12 11.72 -17.20
CA PRO A 52 -13.54 10.84 -18.28
C PRO A 52 -14.74 9.99 -17.87
N ALA A 53 -15.71 9.83 -18.78
CA ALA A 53 -16.98 9.15 -18.47
C ALA A 53 -16.83 7.76 -17.83
N ALA A 54 -15.86 6.97 -18.28
CA ALA A 54 -15.59 5.63 -17.73
C ALA A 54 -15.07 5.68 -16.27
N VAL A 55 -14.28 6.70 -15.91
CA VAL A 55 -13.85 6.91 -14.52
C VAL A 55 -15.05 7.33 -13.68
N ARG A 56 -15.81 8.32 -14.16
CA ARG A 56 -17.01 8.83 -13.48
C ARG A 56 -18.03 7.72 -13.17
N GLU A 57 -18.24 6.79 -14.10
CA GLU A 57 -19.16 5.65 -13.94
C GLU A 57 -18.68 4.63 -12.91
N SER A 58 -17.38 4.58 -12.65
CA SER A 58 -16.76 3.66 -11.68
C SER A 58 -16.69 4.24 -10.26
N VAL A 59 -16.94 5.54 -10.10
CA VAL A 59 -16.85 6.26 -8.83
C VAL A 59 -18.18 6.19 -8.07
N HIS A 60 -18.12 5.82 -6.80
CA HIS A 60 -19.23 5.90 -5.86
C HIS A 60 -19.37 7.33 -5.31
N TRP A 61 -20.29 8.11 -5.89
CA TRP A 61 -20.54 9.51 -5.51
C TRP A 61 -21.39 9.69 -4.24
N ASP A 62 -22.09 8.64 -3.80
CA ASP A 62 -22.96 8.64 -2.61
C ASP A 62 -22.13 8.37 -1.33
N VAL A 63 -21.08 9.17 -1.15
CA VAL A 63 -20.21 9.14 0.03
C VAL A 63 -20.68 10.16 1.06
N PRO A 64 -20.77 9.80 2.36
CA PRO A 64 -21.12 10.75 3.42
C PRO A 64 -20.16 11.94 3.43
N GLU A 65 -20.68 13.17 3.52
CA GLU A 65 -19.84 14.37 3.65
C GLU A 65 -18.98 14.30 4.93
N GLN A 66 -17.68 14.33 4.77
CA GLN A 66 -16.72 14.36 5.86
C GLN A 66 -16.48 15.81 6.31
N ARG A 67 -17.19 16.23 7.37
CA ARG A 67 -17.21 17.61 7.89
C ARG A 67 -15.91 18.09 8.56
N THR A 68 -14.90 17.23 8.73
CA THR A 68 -13.74 17.52 9.60
C THR A 68 -12.44 16.83 9.15
N GLY A 69 -12.27 16.56 7.86
CA GLY A 69 -11.11 15.82 7.38
C GLY A 69 -9.85 16.67 7.28
N GLN A 70 -8.83 16.35 8.05
CA GLN A 70 -7.46 16.81 7.81
C GLN A 70 -6.86 16.09 6.61
N GLN A 71 -5.78 16.60 6.02
CA GLN A 71 -5.00 15.92 4.97
C GLN A 71 -4.68 14.46 5.31
N ALA A 72 -4.43 14.16 6.59
CA ALA A 72 -4.15 12.80 7.07
C ALA A 72 -5.35 11.85 6.92
N ASP A 73 -6.59 12.35 7.07
CA ASP A 73 -7.80 11.53 6.97
C ASP A 73 -8.05 11.10 5.53
N LEU A 74 -7.84 12.01 4.57
CA LEU A 74 -7.94 11.72 3.13
C LEU A 74 -6.89 10.67 2.71
N VAL A 75 -5.65 10.82 3.20
CA VAL A 75 -4.56 9.87 2.92
C VAL A 75 -4.86 8.51 3.56
N ALA A 76 -5.37 8.48 4.80
CA ALA A 76 -5.71 7.24 5.49
C ALA A 76 -6.94 6.53 4.88
N GLU A 77 -7.92 7.26 4.38
CA GLU A 77 -9.03 6.70 3.59
C GLU A 77 -8.52 6.12 2.28
N THR A 78 -7.71 6.88 1.53
CA THR A 78 -7.10 6.40 0.28
C THR A 78 -6.26 5.15 0.50
N ALA A 79 -5.44 5.12 1.56
CA ALA A 79 -4.62 3.97 1.95
C ALA A 79 -5.48 2.73 2.19
N ARG A 80 -6.61 2.88 2.92
CA ARG A 80 -7.54 1.78 3.19
C ARG A 80 -8.26 1.30 1.94
N THR A 81 -8.74 2.20 1.10
CA THR A 81 -9.53 1.85 -0.10
C THR A 81 -8.67 1.28 -1.22
N ALA A 82 -7.44 1.78 -1.38
CA ALA A 82 -6.50 1.28 -2.39
C ALA A 82 -5.61 0.12 -1.88
N ASP A 83 -5.70 -0.24 -0.60
CA ASP A 83 -4.87 -1.26 0.06
C ASP A 83 -3.36 -0.99 -0.10
N VAL A 84 -2.95 0.26 0.19
CA VAL A 84 -1.56 0.73 0.05
C VAL A 84 -1.07 1.40 1.34
N ALA A 85 0.24 1.44 1.55
CA ALA A 85 0.83 2.17 2.68
C ALA A 85 0.45 3.68 2.66
N PRO A 86 0.28 4.34 3.81
CA PRO A 86 -0.10 5.75 3.89
C PRO A 86 0.83 6.70 3.11
N GLU A 87 2.13 6.42 3.10
CA GLU A 87 3.14 7.18 2.36
C GLU A 87 2.87 7.10 0.85
N ASN A 88 2.56 5.89 0.36
CA ASN A 88 2.20 5.65 -1.04
C ASN A 88 0.85 6.28 -1.39
N ALA A 89 -0.12 6.25 -0.49
CA ALA A 89 -1.41 6.90 -0.66
C ALA A 89 -1.24 8.42 -0.87
N ARG A 90 -0.35 9.08 -0.13
CA ARG A 90 -0.05 10.52 -0.34
C ARG A 90 0.43 10.81 -1.77
N TYR A 91 1.34 9.99 -2.29
CA TYR A 91 1.83 10.12 -3.67
C TYR A 91 0.77 9.82 -4.73
N LEU A 92 -0.11 8.86 -4.46
CA LEU A 92 -1.23 8.53 -5.35
C LEU A 92 -2.23 9.69 -5.42
N VAL A 93 -2.58 10.26 -4.27
CA VAL A 93 -3.45 11.45 -4.20
C VAL A 93 -2.83 12.60 -5.00
N GLN A 94 -1.55 12.89 -4.81
CA GLN A 94 -0.83 13.92 -5.57
C GLN A 94 -0.84 13.65 -7.08
N ALA A 95 -0.59 12.42 -7.50
CA ALA A 95 -0.54 12.05 -8.91
C ALA A 95 -1.89 12.22 -9.61
N VAL A 96 -2.98 11.81 -8.95
CA VAL A 96 -4.36 11.92 -9.47
C VAL A 96 -4.81 13.37 -9.50
N LEU A 97 -4.62 14.13 -8.42
CA LEU A 97 -4.97 15.55 -8.39
C LEU A 97 -4.18 16.36 -9.41
N SER A 98 -2.90 16.01 -9.62
CA SER A 98 -2.07 16.62 -10.67
C SER A 98 -2.55 16.28 -12.08
N GLU A 99 -3.10 15.08 -12.32
CA GLU A 99 -3.70 14.74 -13.62
C GLU A 99 -4.98 15.53 -13.86
N ILE A 100 -5.89 15.53 -12.88
CA ILE A 100 -7.13 16.31 -12.97
C ILE A 100 -6.80 17.79 -13.23
N SER A 101 -5.78 18.31 -12.56
CA SER A 101 -5.34 19.71 -12.75
C SER A 101 -4.71 19.99 -14.11
N ALA A 102 -4.13 18.98 -14.76
CA ALA A 102 -3.56 19.10 -16.09
C ALA A 102 -4.65 19.05 -17.18
N GLU A 103 -5.73 18.30 -16.95
CA GLU A 103 -6.86 18.21 -17.88
C GLU A 103 -7.81 19.41 -17.78
N ASP A 104 -8.11 19.91 -16.58
CA ASP A 104 -9.01 21.05 -16.37
C ASP A 104 -8.54 21.99 -15.24
N ARG A 105 -8.13 23.20 -15.64
CA ARG A 105 -7.67 24.24 -14.71
C ARG A 105 -8.79 24.81 -13.85
N ALA A 106 -10.02 24.90 -14.36
CA ALA A 106 -11.14 25.44 -13.60
C ALA A 106 -11.50 24.52 -12.44
N VAL A 107 -11.39 23.20 -12.65
CA VAL A 107 -11.61 22.18 -11.62
C VAL A 107 -10.51 22.21 -10.58
N ALA A 108 -9.24 22.38 -11.01
CA ALA A 108 -8.13 22.57 -10.09
C ALA A 108 -8.33 23.79 -9.19
N ASP A 109 -8.79 24.91 -9.77
CA ASP A 109 -9.07 26.13 -9.02
C ASP A 109 -10.23 25.89 -8.06
N THR A 110 -11.35 25.28 -8.46
CA THR A 110 -12.44 24.91 -7.53
C THR A 110 -11.95 24.07 -6.36
N LEU A 111 -11.20 23.00 -6.63
CA LEU A 111 -10.70 22.10 -5.58
C LEU A 111 -9.77 22.83 -4.60
N ARG A 112 -8.91 23.74 -5.09
CA ARG A 112 -8.02 24.56 -4.23
C ARG A 112 -8.76 25.55 -3.35
N HIS A 113 -9.89 26.10 -3.81
CA HIS A 113 -10.70 27.03 -3.01
C HIS A 113 -11.57 26.33 -1.97
N ARG A 114 -11.83 25.03 -2.14
CA ARG A 114 -12.76 24.24 -1.32
C ARG A 114 -12.06 23.31 -0.35
N LEU A 115 -10.89 22.80 -0.72
CA LEU A 115 -10.04 22.06 0.21
C LEU A 115 -9.27 23.04 1.11
N PRO A 116 -9.03 22.68 2.37
CA PRO A 116 -8.18 23.46 3.28
C PRO A 116 -6.78 23.73 2.69
N ASP A 117 -6.14 24.83 3.09
CA ASP A 117 -4.82 25.25 2.57
C ASP A 117 -3.72 24.18 2.74
N GLU A 118 -3.84 23.30 3.73
CA GLU A 118 -2.97 22.12 3.94
C GLU A 118 -2.98 21.12 2.76
N PHE A 119 -4.01 21.14 1.91
CA PHE A 119 -4.10 20.36 0.68
C PHE A 119 -3.40 21.04 -0.50
N ALA A 120 -2.98 22.31 -0.39
CA ALA A 120 -2.33 23.05 -1.48
C ALA A 120 -1.05 22.35 -1.97
N GLU A 121 -0.28 21.75 -1.06
CA GLU A 121 0.89 20.93 -1.38
C GLU A 121 0.56 19.66 -2.17
N MET A 122 -0.69 19.19 -2.15
CA MET A 122 -1.11 18.01 -2.91
C MET A 122 -1.38 18.29 -4.40
N PHE A 123 -1.64 19.55 -4.76
CA PHE A 123 -1.89 19.98 -6.15
C PHE A 123 -0.61 20.32 -6.91
N THR A 124 0.53 20.22 -6.25
CA THR A 124 1.83 20.34 -6.90
C THR A 124 2.30 18.94 -7.21
N ALA A 125 2.68 18.68 -8.47
CA ALA A 125 3.29 17.41 -8.82
C ALA A 125 4.42 17.09 -7.82
N PRO A 126 4.56 15.83 -7.35
CA PRO A 126 5.62 15.48 -6.43
C PRO A 126 6.93 16.01 -7.02
N GLY A 127 7.66 16.83 -6.24
CA GLY A 127 8.90 17.48 -6.70
C GLY A 127 9.75 16.44 -7.39
N GLY A 128 10.18 16.72 -8.63
CA GLY A 128 10.58 15.77 -9.69
C GLY A 128 11.69 14.77 -9.39
N GLY A 129 11.57 14.03 -8.30
CA GLY A 129 12.28 12.84 -7.93
C GLY A 129 11.29 11.68 -7.87
N PRO A 130 11.78 10.44 -8.06
CA PRO A 130 11.00 9.26 -7.77
C PRO A 130 10.49 9.36 -6.33
N PRO A 131 9.27 8.88 -6.03
CA PRO A 131 8.82 8.85 -4.64
C PRO A 131 9.84 8.11 -3.76
N PRO A 132 9.98 8.54 -2.49
CA PRO A 132 10.91 7.94 -1.55
C PRO A 132 10.69 6.43 -1.58
N ASP A 133 11.74 5.77 -2.08
CA ASP A 133 11.83 4.38 -2.49
C ASP A 133 10.71 3.81 -3.38
N ARG A 134 10.83 4.08 -4.69
CA ARG A 134 10.27 3.24 -5.76
C ARG A 134 11.32 2.42 -6.52
N SER A 135 12.46 2.13 -5.90
CA SER A 135 13.28 1.00 -6.35
C SER A 135 12.71 -0.37 -5.88
N SER A 136 11.50 -0.40 -5.31
CA SER A 136 10.76 -1.62 -4.98
C SER A 136 9.39 -1.76 -5.66
N ALA A 137 8.93 -0.79 -6.46
CA ALA A 137 7.60 -0.82 -7.08
C ALA A 137 7.60 -1.35 -8.52
N ALA A 138 7.99 -2.63 -8.66
CA ALA A 138 7.49 -3.53 -9.69
C ALA A 138 7.66 -4.97 -9.23
N THR A 139 7.04 -5.32 -8.10
CA THR A 139 6.75 -6.72 -7.83
C THR A 139 5.31 -6.77 -7.34
N HIS A 140 4.36 -7.00 -8.26
CA HIS A 140 3.26 -7.88 -7.87
C HIS A 140 3.92 -9.06 -7.16
N PRO A 141 3.59 -9.36 -5.89
CA PRO A 141 4.31 -10.35 -5.11
C PRO A 141 4.45 -11.62 -5.92
N ARG A 142 5.64 -11.85 -6.50
CA ARG A 142 5.82 -12.93 -7.47
C ARG A 142 5.82 -14.21 -6.65
N PRO A 143 4.88 -15.13 -6.88
CA PRO A 143 4.95 -16.43 -6.24
C PRO A 143 6.24 -17.13 -6.65
N PHE A 144 6.94 -17.71 -5.67
CA PHE A 144 8.04 -18.59 -5.98
C PHE A 144 7.54 -19.87 -6.66
N ASP A 145 8.34 -20.42 -7.58
CA ASP A 145 8.18 -21.83 -7.94
C ASP A 145 8.78 -22.75 -6.85
N ASP A 146 8.53 -24.06 -6.96
CA ASP A 146 8.98 -25.03 -5.94
C ASP A 146 10.50 -25.11 -5.82
N ASP A 147 11.24 -24.88 -6.92
CA ASP A 147 12.70 -24.99 -6.96
C ASP A 147 13.39 -23.73 -6.46
N GLU A 148 12.83 -22.57 -6.78
CA GLU A 148 13.23 -21.28 -6.22
C GLU A 148 12.98 -21.24 -4.70
N LEU A 149 11.77 -21.63 -4.25
CA LEU A 149 11.44 -21.64 -2.82
C LEU A 149 12.35 -22.58 -2.03
N ARG A 150 12.61 -23.79 -2.55
CA ARG A 150 13.46 -24.76 -1.86
C ARG A 150 14.90 -24.25 -1.71
N ARG A 151 15.44 -23.59 -2.74
CA ARG A 151 16.77 -22.96 -2.67
C ARG A 151 16.80 -21.83 -1.65
N ALA A 152 15.77 -20.99 -1.63
CA ALA A 152 15.67 -19.91 -0.67
C ALA A 152 15.56 -20.41 0.79
N LEU A 153 14.73 -21.44 1.03
CA LEU A 153 14.58 -22.04 2.36
C LEU A 153 15.87 -22.70 2.88
N ALA A 154 16.75 -23.15 1.98
CA ALA A 154 18.04 -23.74 2.38
C ALA A 154 19.01 -22.72 3.01
N GLU A 155 18.79 -21.42 2.77
CA GLU A 155 19.58 -20.32 3.34
C GLU A 155 18.97 -19.78 4.65
N LEU A 156 17.85 -20.33 5.12
CA LEU A 156 17.11 -19.87 6.29
C LEU A 156 17.17 -20.89 7.44
N ASP A 157 17.21 -20.40 8.67
CA ASP A 157 17.48 -21.24 9.83
C ASP A 157 16.20 -21.89 10.38
N GLY A 158 15.95 -23.14 10.03
CA GLY A 158 14.84 -23.92 10.59
C GLY A 158 13.46 -23.55 10.02
N TRP A 159 13.43 -22.84 8.90
CA TRP A 159 12.21 -22.64 8.11
C TRP A 159 11.90 -23.87 7.27
N SER A 160 10.62 -24.20 7.17
CA SER A 160 10.13 -25.28 6.31
C SER A 160 8.75 -24.94 5.76
N GLY A 161 8.37 -25.53 4.64
CA GLY A 161 7.05 -25.31 4.06
C GLY A 161 6.96 -25.57 2.57
N THR A 162 5.90 -25.05 1.96
CA THR A 162 5.60 -25.12 0.53
C THR A 162 5.28 -23.73 -0.01
N ARG A 163 4.98 -23.62 -1.31
CA ARG A 163 4.52 -22.37 -1.93
C ARG A 163 3.27 -21.77 -1.30
N GLU A 164 2.52 -22.52 -0.50
CA GLU A 164 1.31 -22.04 0.15
C GLU A 164 1.61 -21.33 1.47
N ARG A 165 2.66 -21.79 2.17
CA ARG A 165 3.05 -21.27 3.48
C ARG A 165 4.41 -21.80 3.89
N ILE A 166 5.21 -20.94 4.49
CA ILE A 166 6.41 -21.33 5.24
C ILE A 166 6.20 -21.10 6.73
N SER A 167 6.88 -21.90 7.55
CA SER A 167 6.80 -21.81 9.00
C SER A 167 8.10 -22.17 9.69
N ARG A 168 8.31 -21.59 10.86
CA ARG A 168 9.42 -21.88 11.76
C ARG A 168 8.89 -21.99 13.18
N GLU A 169 9.32 -23.03 13.88
CA GLU A 169 9.07 -23.19 15.31
C GLU A 169 10.32 -22.78 16.10
N VAL A 170 10.14 -21.88 17.06
CA VAL A 170 11.20 -21.27 17.86
C VAL A 170 11.05 -21.68 19.31
N PHE A 171 12.08 -22.33 19.84
CA PHE A 171 12.17 -22.74 21.24
C PHE A 171 13.07 -21.76 22.00
N LEU A 172 12.46 -20.95 22.87
CA LEU A 172 13.16 -19.98 23.72
C LEU A 172 12.51 -19.95 25.12
N PRO A 173 13.27 -19.62 26.17
CA PRO A 173 12.70 -19.32 27.49
C PRO A 173 11.60 -18.25 27.40
N ARG A 174 10.54 -18.38 28.20
CA ARG A 174 9.34 -17.54 28.09
C ARG A 174 9.59 -16.04 28.33
N ASP A 175 10.60 -15.71 29.13
CA ASP A 175 11.04 -14.32 29.35
C ASP A 175 11.62 -13.67 28.09
N ARG A 176 12.08 -14.47 27.13
CA ARG A 176 12.63 -14.02 25.83
C ARG A 176 11.58 -13.83 24.75
N TRP A 177 10.35 -14.31 24.95
CA TRP A 177 9.28 -14.21 23.94
C TRP A 177 8.89 -12.76 23.66
N ARG A 178 8.66 -11.95 24.70
CA ARG A 178 8.24 -10.56 24.51
C ARG A 178 9.31 -9.70 23.78
N PRO A 179 10.61 -9.77 24.14
CA PRO A 179 11.66 -9.13 23.34
C PRO A 179 11.67 -9.57 21.87
N LEU A 180 11.52 -10.88 21.60
CA LEU A 180 11.46 -11.40 20.23
C LEU A 180 10.24 -10.84 19.47
N LEU A 181 9.04 -10.94 20.06
CA LEU A 181 7.81 -10.45 19.44
C LEU A 181 7.88 -8.94 19.13
N ASN A 182 8.47 -8.13 20.01
CA ASN A 182 8.67 -6.71 19.76
C ASN A 182 9.63 -6.41 18.59
N GLN A 183 10.67 -7.24 18.39
CA GLN A 183 11.57 -7.09 17.25
C GLN A 183 10.88 -7.53 15.94
N VAL A 184 10.14 -8.63 15.99
CA VAL A 184 9.34 -9.09 14.84
C VAL A 184 8.27 -8.07 14.48
N GLU A 185 7.58 -7.46 15.45
CA GLU A 185 6.56 -6.43 15.20
C GLU A 185 7.16 -5.20 14.48
N ARG A 186 8.37 -4.79 14.84
CA ARG A 186 9.10 -3.74 14.12
C ARG A 186 9.41 -4.13 12.68
N ALA A 187 9.96 -5.33 12.47
CA ALA A 187 10.25 -5.82 11.12
C ALA A 187 8.99 -5.93 10.26
N GLN A 188 7.85 -6.36 10.84
CA GLN A 188 6.57 -6.39 10.14
C GLN A 188 6.09 -4.99 9.73
N ALA A 189 6.26 -3.99 10.61
CA ALA A 189 5.90 -2.61 10.30
C ALA A 189 6.80 -2.02 9.20
N GLU A 190 8.11 -2.25 9.28
CA GLU A 190 9.09 -1.80 8.27
C GLU A 190 8.80 -2.40 6.89
N LEU A 191 8.43 -3.68 6.84
CA LEU A 191 8.11 -4.38 5.58
C LEU A 191 6.65 -4.22 5.16
N SER A 192 5.79 -3.61 5.99
CA SER A 192 4.32 -3.63 5.82
C SER A 192 3.77 -5.03 5.53
N HIS A 193 4.35 -6.06 6.16
CA HIS A 193 4.03 -7.47 5.95
C HIS A 193 3.94 -8.21 7.28
N HIS A 194 2.98 -9.13 7.42
CA HIS A 194 2.64 -9.71 8.72
C HIS A 194 2.82 -11.22 8.76
N ALA A 195 3.43 -11.68 9.84
CA ALA A 195 3.46 -13.07 10.25
C ALA A 195 2.22 -13.44 11.06
N SER A 196 1.77 -14.68 10.89
CA SER A 196 0.91 -15.33 11.87
C SER A 196 1.79 -15.94 12.95
N VAL A 197 1.51 -15.62 14.21
CA VAL A 197 2.23 -16.17 15.36
C VAL A 197 1.27 -16.99 16.19
N GLU A 198 1.65 -18.23 16.47
CA GLU A 198 0.94 -19.10 17.38
C GLU A 198 1.82 -19.38 18.61
N GLU A 199 1.33 -19.00 19.80
CA GLU A 199 1.97 -19.37 21.05
C GLU A 199 1.59 -20.81 21.43
N ARG A 200 2.60 -21.68 21.53
CA ARG A 200 2.50 -23.04 22.08
C ARG A 200 3.01 -23.04 23.52
N PRO A 201 2.79 -24.11 24.33
CA PRO A 201 3.26 -24.14 25.71
C PRO A 201 4.77 -23.88 25.89
N GLU A 202 5.60 -24.32 24.93
CA GLU A 202 7.06 -24.27 25.03
C GLU A 202 7.74 -23.57 23.83
N SER A 203 6.97 -23.06 22.88
CA SER A 203 7.48 -22.52 21.61
C SER A 203 6.59 -21.44 21.01
N LEU A 204 7.16 -20.69 20.07
CA LEU A 204 6.44 -19.78 19.17
C LEU A 204 6.52 -20.35 17.75
N VAL A 205 5.37 -20.49 17.09
CA VAL A 205 5.32 -20.90 15.68
C VAL A 205 5.02 -19.67 14.83
N PHE A 206 5.98 -19.31 13.98
CA PHE A 206 5.81 -18.27 12.96
C PHE A 206 5.36 -18.91 11.66
N SER A 207 4.39 -18.29 11.00
CA SER A 207 3.85 -18.72 9.70
C SER A 207 3.72 -17.53 8.76
N LEU A 208 4.26 -17.67 7.54
CA LEU A 208 4.32 -16.61 6.54
C LEU A 208 3.69 -17.06 5.21
N ARG A 209 2.89 -16.17 4.64
CA ARG A 209 2.39 -16.21 3.27
C ARG A 209 1.93 -14.80 2.86
N THR A 210 2.00 -14.50 1.58
CA THR A 210 1.43 -13.28 1.04
C THR A 210 -0.05 -13.47 0.75
N ARG A 211 -0.92 -12.85 1.56
CA ARG A 211 -2.38 -13.05 1.51
C ARG A 211 -3.03 -12.66 0.19
N SER A 212 -2.51 -11.64 -0.50
CA SER A 212 -3.08 -11.11 -1.74
C SER A 212 -2.92 -12.07 -2.94
N VAL A 213 -1.91 -12.93 -2.91
CA VAL A 213 -1.64 -13.92 -3.99
C VAL A 213 -1.73 -15.37 -3.50
N ASP A 214 -2.15 -15.57 -2.25
CA ASP A 214 -2.24 -16.85 -1.53
C ASP A 214 -1.02 -17.76 -1.74
N SER A 215 0.18 -17.17 -1.72
CA SER A 215 1.42 -17.88 -1.96
C SER A 215 2.61 -17.21 -1.28
N VAL A 216 3.71 -17.93 -1.18
CA VAL A 216 4.98 -17.47 -0.62
C VAL A 216 5.72 -16.64 -1.67
N THR A 217 6.15 -15.45 -1.27
CA THR A 217 6.80 -14.47 -2.13
C THR A 217 8.08 -13.94 -1.49
N GLU A 218 8.81 -13.06 -2.18
CA GLU A 218 10.04 -12.45 -1.62
C GLU A 218 9.76 -11.71 -0.31
N LEU A 219 8.56 -11.15 -0.11
CA LEU A 219 8.18 -10.48 1.15
C LEU A 219 8.16 -11.45 2.32
N ASP A 220 7.70 -12.69 2.10
CA ASP A 220 7.71 -13.74 3.10
C ASP A 220 9.14 -14.16 3.47
N LEU A 221 10.03 -14.29 2.48
CA LEU A 221 11.44 -14.59 2.76
C LEU A 221 12.17 -13.43 3.42
N ALA A 222 11.89 -12.19 3.04
CA ALA A 222 12.46 -11.01 3.67
C ALA A 222 12.09 -10.94 5.16
N LEU A 223 10.81 -11.17 5.48
CA LEU A 223 10.37 -11.23 6.88
C LEU A 223 10.94 -12.46 7.61
N ALA A 224 11.07 -13.61 6.95
CA ALA A 224 11.70 -14.80 7.53
C ALA A 224 13.15 -14.53 7.97
N ARG A 225 13.95 -13.82 7.16
CA ARG A 225 15.32 -13.41 7.51
C ARG A 225 15.35 -12.49 8.74
N GLN A 226 14.43 -11.54 8.82
CA GLN A 226 14.33 -10.64 9.97
C GLN A 226 13.94 -11.39 11.26
N VAL A 227 13.09 -12.41 11.15
CA VAL A 227 12.78 -13.30 12.28
C VAL A 227 14.02 -14.09 12.68
N ASP A 228 14.83 -14.57 11.73
CA ASP A 228 16.09 -15.27 12.02
C ASP A 228 17.07 -14.38 12.79
N ASP A 229 17.27 -13.15 12.33
CA ASP A 229 18.10 -12.15 13.00
C ASP A 229 17.59 -11.83 14.41
N ALA A 230 16.28 -11.66 14.58
CA ALA A 230 15.67 -11.39 15.88
C ALA A 230 15.83 -12.57 16.85
N VAL A 231 15.65 -13.81 16.38
CA VAL A 231 15.87 -15.03 17.18
C VAL A 231 17.35 -15.14 17.58
N GLY A 232 18.27 -14.91 16.64
CA GLY A 232 19.71 -14.93 16.91
C GLY A 232 20.13 -13.87 17.93
N SER A 233 19.62 -12.65 17.80
CA SER A 233 19.86 -11.52 18.70
C SER A 233 19.37 -11.79 20.12
N VAL A 234 18.12 -12.25 20.27
CA VAL A 234 17.52 -12.53 21.57
C VAL A 234 18.13 -13.77 22.22
N GLY A 235 18.50 -14.78 21.43
CA GLY A 235 19.14 -16.02 21.88
C GLY A 235 20.60 -15.85 22.32
N SER A 236 21.35 -14.91 21.70
CA SER A 236 22.76 -14.65 22.02
C SER A 236 22.98 -13.74 23.22
N GLY A 237 21.95 -13.00 23.67
CA GLY A 237 22.03 -12.07 24.81
C GLY A 237 22.01 -12.74 26.18
N GLY A 238 22.78 -13.82 26.38
CA GLY A 238 22.98 -14.54 27.64
C GLY A 238 24.07 -13.93 28.50
#